data_AF-A0A1J5DE72-F1
#
_entry.id   AF-A0A1J5DE72-F1
#
_cell.length_a   1.000
_cell.length_b   1.000
_cell.length_c   1.000
_cell.angle_alpha   90.00
_cell.angle_beta   90.00
_cell.angle_gamma   90.00
#
_symmetry.space_group_name_H-M   'P 1'
#
loop_
_entity.id
_entity.type
_entity.pdbx_description
1 polymer ?
#
loop_
_entity_poly.entity_id
_entity_poly.type
_entity_poly.pdbx_seq_one_letter_code
_entity_poly.pdbx_strand_id
1 'polypeptide(L)'
;MKEKDTVLIAIIGGILLLAGFLLVFFVFRTSPSHPSSSPASSKETAPGITGSQANGGQTSNQPASTRTPQEPRLGTKTVGTPYSGSSFGSGSTGSGPRANDSEVAAKMAALEAVASQHREKVLTDSIAWAEKFIQDPNLATATREVYRQRLIPGLRNGHRALQGRDFAGAMREFEKALEDPHGSPVSKFVCYKYIKYCAAQQRDTEKFLQCAKEQAMLMETQDLSMLGIDKTGDAMIVVEDLAKLLRASKNAQAFQTLVDNRMKNSLDRSPEARDKITASLKKQIAERERIFDEVQKM
;
A
#
# COMPACT_ATOMS: atom_id res chain seq x y z
N MET A 1 -2.15 -44.44 -6.71
CA MET A 1 -2.37 -43.00 -6.46
C MET A 1 -3.78 -42.69 -6.87
N LYS A 2 -4.57 -42.27 -5.89
CA LYS A 2 -6.02 -42.31 -5.94
C LYS A 2 -6.50 -40.99 -6.53
N GLU A 3 -7.54 -41.06 -7.35
CA GLU A 3 -8.23 -39.97 -8.04
C GLU A 3 -8.43 -38.69 -7.21
N LYS A 4 -8.48 -38.80 -5.88
CA LYS A 4 -8.59 -37.69 -4.92
C LYS A 4 -7.33 -36.81 -4.83
N ASP A 5 -6.14 -37.36 -5.06
CA ASP A 5 -4.88 -36.60 -5.02
C ASP A 5 -4.77 -35.68 -6.25
N THR A 6 -5.31 -36.11 -7.39
CA THR A 6 -5.34 -35.32 -8.63
C THR A 6 -6.26 -34.10 -8.52
N VAL A 7 -7.42 -34.26 -7.86
CA VAL A 7 -8.37 -33.16 -7.64
C VAL A 7 -7.82 -32.11 -6.67
N LEU A 8 -7.15 -32.54 -5.60
CA LEU A 8 -6.55 -31.62 -4.63
C LEU A 8 -5.41 -30.80 -5.26
N ILE A 9 -4.57 -31.43 -6.08
CA ILE A 9 -3.49 -30.73 -6.81
C ILE A 9 -4.06 -29.74 -7.83
N ALA A 10 -5.16 -30.08 -8.51
CA ALA A 10 -5.83 -29.18 -9.45
C ALA A 10 -6.43 -27.94 -8.75
N ILE A 11 -7.03 -28.11 -7.57
CA ILE A 11 -7.61 -26.99 -6.78
C ILE A 11 -6.50 -26.06 -6.26
N ILE A 12 -5.44 -26.63 -5.70
CA ILE A 12 -4.30 -25.83 -5.18
C ILE A 12 -3.59 -25.11 -6.34
N GLY A 13 -3.42 -25.78 -7.49
CA GLY A 13 -2.88 -25.17 -8.70
C GLY A 13 -3.74 -24.01 -9.21
N GLY A 14 -5.07 -24.17 -9.19
CA GLY A 14 -6.01 -23.12 -9.60
C GLY A 14 -5.97 -21.89 -8.69
N ILE A 15 -5.89 -22.08 -7.37
CA ILE A 15 -5.80 -20.97 -6.40
C ILE A 15 -4.49 -20.21 -6.56
N LEU A 16 -3.36 -20.90 -6.78
CA LEU A 16 -2.06 -20.25 -7.00
C LEU A 16 -2.00 -19.51 -8.33
N LEU A 17 -2.63 -20.03 -9.39
CA LEU A 17 -2.76 -19.34 -10.67
C LEU A 17 -3.62 -18.06 -10.55
N LEU A 18 -4.71 -18.12 -9.79
CA LEU A 18 -5.58 -16.96 -9.54
C LEU A 18 -4.85 -15.88 -8.73
N ALA A 19 -4.12 -16.28 -7.69
CA ALA A 19 -3.31 -15.38 -6.88
C ALA A 19 -2.17 -14.73 -7.69
N GLY A 20 -1.51 -15.49 -8.57
CA GLY A 20 -0.51 -14.97 -9.50
C GLY A 20 -1.09 -13.99 -10.52
N PHE A 21 -2.28 -14.29 -11.07
CA PHE A 21 -2.94 -13.42 -12.04
C PHE A 21 -3.38 -12.08 -11.42
N LEU A 22 -3.87 -12.10 -10.18
CA LEU A 22 -4.21 -10.88 -9.43
C LEU A 22 -2.97 -10.02 -9.11
N LEU A 23 -1.82 -10.65 -8.84
CA LEU A 23 -0.55 -9.96 -8.61
C LEU A 23 -0.03 -9.26 -9.88
N VAL A 24 -0.12 -9.94 -11.04
CA VAL A 24 0.24 -9.34 -12.34
C VAL A 24 -0.71 -8.19 -12.70
N PHE A 25 -2.02 -8.33 -12.44
CA PHE A 25 -2.99 -7.28 -12.70
C PHE A 25 -2.77 -6.02 -11.83
N PHE A 26 -2.24 -6.20 -10.61
CA PHE A 26 -1.92 -5.07 -9.72
C PHE A 26 -0.63 -4.35 -10.11
N VAL A 27 0.36 -5.07 -10.64
CA VAL A 27 1.64 -4.50 -11.11
C VAL A 27 1.47 -3.77 -12.45
N PHE A 28 0.59 -4.23 -13.34
CA PHE A 28 0.37 -3.57 -14.65
C PHE A 28 -0.60 -2.37 -14.61
N ARG A 29 -1.35 -2.15 -13.52
CA ARG A 29 -2.33 -1.05 -13.44
C ARG A 29 -1.78 0.28 -12.91
N THR A 30 -0.49 0.36 -12.59
CA THR A 30 0.15 1.59 -12.08
C THR A 30 0.95 2.39 -13.12
N SER A 31 0.73 2.17 -14.41
CA SER A 31 1.19 3.12 -15.45
C SER A 31 0.10 4.18 -15.72
N PRO A 32 0.22 5.42 -15.21
CA PRO A 32 -0.67 6.49 -15.59
C PRO A 32 -0.39 6.90 -17.04
N SER A 33 -1.26 6.52 -17.96
CA SER A 33 -1.35 7.16 -19.27
C SER A 33 -1.85 8.59 -19.09
N HIS A 34 -0.99 9.58 -19.36
CA HIS A 34 -1.37 10.98 -19.44
C HIS A 34 -2.44 11.18 -20.54
N PRO A 35 -3.61 11.77 -20.26
CA PRO A 35 -4.49 12.27 -21.31
C PRO A 35 -4.00 13.65 -21.77
N SER A 36 -3.51 13.71 -23.01
CA SER A 36 -3.31 14.97 -23.74
C SER A 36 -4.69 15.54 -24.13
N SER A 37 -5.02 16.71 -23.63
CA SER A 37 -6.17 17.49 -24.08
C SER A 37 -5.89 18.17 -25.41
N SER A 38 -6.72 17.92 -26.41
CA SER A 38 -6.95 18.81 -27.56
C SER A 38 -8.45 18.81 -27.90
N PRO A 39 -9.07 19.97 -28.14
CA PRO A 39 -10.50 20.06 -28.44
C PRO A 39 -10.75 19.94 -29.95
N ALA A 40 -11.67 19.06 -30.34
CA ALA A 40 -12.35 19.08 -31.64
C ALA A 40 -13.80 19.49 -31.34
N SER A 41 -14.22 20.72 -31.65
CA SER A 41 -14.60 21.23 -32.98
C SER A 41 -15.67 20.36 -33.65
N SER A 42 -16.91 20.81 -33.48
CA SER A 42 -18.16 20.40 -34.12
C SER A 42 -18.21 20.63 -35.63
N LYS A 43 -18.98 19.80 -36.34
CA LYS A 43 -19.83 20.06 -37.54
C LYS A 43 -20.43 18.71 -38.00
N GLU A 44 -21.62 18.56 -38.58
CA GLU A 44 -22.65 19.43 -39.19
C GLU A 44 -23.92 18.54 -39.30
N THR A 45 -25.16 19.06 -39.35
CA THR A 45 -25.95 19.17 -40.60
C THR A 45 -27.17 20.09 -40.40
N ALA A 46 -27.42 20.89 -41.44
CA ALA A 46 -28.35 22.01 -41.70
C ALA A 46 -29.87 21.62 -41.75
N PRO A 47 -30.86 22.50 -42.14
CA PRO A 47 -30.75 23.81 -42.82
C PRO A 47 -31.71 24.96 -42.41
N GLY A 48 -31.40 26.20 -42.86
CA GLY A 48 -32.41 27.26 -43.01
C GLY A 48 -31.94 28.74 -43.07
N ILE A 49 -31.73 29.25 -44.28
CA ILE A 49 -32.23 30.55 -44.82
C ILE A 49 -31.60 31.92 -44.40
N THR A 50 -30.92 32.51 -45.42
CA THR A 50 -30.73 33.93 -45.85
C THR A 50 -30.08 35.01 -44.99
N GLY A 51 -29.08 35.70 -45.58
CA GLY A 51 -28.96 37.17 -45.48
C GLY A 51 -27.55 37.79 -45.52
N SER A 52 -27.16 38.34 -46.69
CA SER A 52 -26.27 39.50 -46.94
C SER A 52 -24.74 39.48 -46.72
N GLN A 53 -24.05 39.51 -47.88
CA GLN A 53 -22.94 40.38 -48.33
C GLN A 53 -22.10 41.19 -47.30
N ALA A 54 -20.76 41.07 -47.37
CA ALA A 54 -19.89 42.00 -48.14
C ALA A 54 -18.38 41.71 -47.97
N ASN A 55 -17.73 41.41 -49.10
CA ASN A 55 -16.45 41.89 -49.62
C ASN A 55 -15.19 42.14 -48.74
N GLY A 56 -14.07 41.53 -49.16
CA GLY A 56 -12.78 42.24 -49.30
C GLY A 56 -11.52 41.55 -48.76
N GLY A 57 -10.56 41.24 -49.65
CA GLY A 57 -9.12 41.28 -49.32
C GLY A 57 -8.30 40.00 -49.55
N GLN A 58 -7.61 39.93 -50.69
CA GLN A 58 -6.55 38.97 -51.01
C GLN A 58 -5.29 39.17 -50.15
N THR A 59 -4.51 38.10 -49.89
CA THR A 59 -3.10 37.95 -50.37
C THR A 59 -2.38 36.68 -49.87
N SER A 60 -1.74 36.00 -50.83
CA SER A 60 -0.46 35.28 -50.85
C SER A 60 -0.05 34.22 -49.80
N ASN A 61 0.08 32.99 -50.30
CA ASN A 61 1.28 32.13 -50.42
C ASN A 61 2.29 31.90 -49.26
N GLN A 62 2.47 30.59 -49.06
CA GLN A 62 3.68 29.81 -48.74
C GLN A 62 3.97 29.37 -47.30
N PRO A 63 4.41 28.10 -47.13
CA PRO A 63 4.56 27.44 -45.83
C PRO A 63 5.98 27.64 -45.27
N ALA A 64 6.07 28.06 -44.02
CA ALA A 64 7.34 28.15 -43.30
C ALA A 64 7.53 26.94 -42.38
N SER A 65 8.71 26.34 -42.53
CA SER A 65 9.24 25.18 -41.82
C SER A 65 9.18 25.27 -40.29
N THR A 66 9.04 24.09 -39.71
CA THR A 66 9.39 23.68 -38.35
C THR A 66 10.63 24.40 -37.81
N ARG A 67 10.47 25.10 -36.69
CA ARG A 67 11.57 25.65 -35.89
C ARG A 67 11.49 25.11 -34.47
N THR A 68 12.35 24.15 -34.19
CA THR A 68 12.75 23.68 -32.86
C THR A 68 13.51 24.81 -32.14
N PRO A 69 13.20 25.14 -30.87
CA PRO A 69 14.09 25.97 -30.06
C PRO A 69 15.26 25.15 -29.50
N GLN A 70 16.47 25.55 -29.90
CA GLN A 70 17.76 25.11 -29.37
C GLN A 70 17.97 25.54 -27.91
N GLU A 71 18.60 24.66 -27.14
CA GLU A 71 19.37 24.98 -25.94
C GLU A 71 20.51 25.98 -26.24
N PRO A 72 20.83 26.90 -25.31
CA PRO A 72 22.14 27.53 -25.29
C PRO A 72 23.10 26.75 -24.37
N ARG A 73 24.06 26.06 -24.99
CA ARG A 73 25.39 25.79 -24.40
C ARG A 73 26.36 26.90 -24.85
N LEU A 74 27.26 27.32 -23.96
CA LEU A 74 28.71 27.50 -24.15
C LEU A 74 29.31 28.06 -22.84
N GLY A 75 30.47 27.66 -22.33
CA GLY A 75 31.53 26.88 -22.95
C GLY A 75 32.54 26.33 -21.93
N THR A 76 33.31 25.38 -22.42
CA THR A 76 34.36 24.59 -21.80
C THR A 76 35.70 25.32 -21.78
N LYS A 77 36.50 25.12 -20.73
CA LYS A 77 37.96 25.11 -20.83
C LYS A 77 38.55 23.98 -19.96
N THR A 78 39.47 23.28 -20.60
CA THR A 78 40.18 22.04 -20.28
C THR A 78 41.39 22.29 -19.37
N VAL A 79 42.07 21.18 -18.99
CA VAL A 79 43.40 21.05 -18.34
C VAL A 79 43.29 20.91 -16.81
N GLY A 80 43.87 19.94 -16.10
CA GLY A 80 44.83 18.87 -16.38
C GLY A 80 45.39 18.41 -15.01
N THR A 81 45.71 17.13 -14.85
CA THR A 81 46.32 16.56 -13.63
C THR A 81 47.71 17.16 -13.36
N PRO A 82 48.07 17.42 -12.09
CA PRO A 82 49.30 16.81 -11.54
C PRO A 82 49.12 16.37 -10.06
N TYR A 83 49.61 15.19 -9.67
CA TYR A 83 50.96 14.88 -9.16
C TYR A 83 51.09 15.10 -7.64
N SER A 84 51.36 13.99 -6.96
CA SER A 84 51.78 13.88 -5.56
C SER A 84 53.18 14.48 -5.40
N GLY A 85 53.37 15.39 -4.43
CA GLY A 85 54.66 16.00 -4.13
C GLY A 85 54.59 16.91 -2.92
N SER A 86 55.21 16.47 -1.83
CA SER A 86 55.44 17.14 -0.56
C SER A 86 55.91 18.61 -0.67
N SER A 87 55.44 19.48 0.23
CA SER A 87 56.31 20.42 0.97
C SER A 87 55.53 21.16 2.05
N PHE A 88 56.18 21.27 3.21
CA PHE A 88 55.83 22.10 4.35
C PHE A 88 55.55 23.56 3.96
N GLY A 89 54.51 24.13 4.56
CA GLY A 89 54.13 25.53 4.44
C GLY A 89 53.32 25.94 5.66
N SER A 90 54.00 26.10 6.80
CA SER A 90 53.50 26.82 7.96
C SER A 90 53.21 28.26 7.56
N GLY A 91 51.99 28.74 7.79
CA GLY A 91 51.68 30.16 7.71
C GLY A 91 50.21 30.48 7.49
N SER A 92 49.69 31.33 8.38
CA SER A 92 48.54 32.21 8.17
C SER A 92 47.15 31.64 8.44
N THR A 93 46.82 31.61 9.74
CA THR A 93 45.62 32.26 10.31
C THR A 93 44.54 32.67 9.31
N GLY A 94 43.57 31.78 9.12
CA GLY A 94 42.32 32.04 8.41
C GLY A 94 41.18 31.38 9.14
N SER A 95 40.99 31.73 10.42
CA SER A 95 39.79 31.39 11.18
C SER A 95 38.59 32.12 10.57
N GLY A 96 38.03 31.57 9.49
CA GLY A 96 36.68 31.92 9.06
C GLY A 96 35.72 31.65 10.23
N PRO A 97 34.72 32.51 10.46
CA PRO A 97 33.82 32.34 11.59
C PRO A 97 33.07 31.03 11.40
N ARG A 98 33.43 30.01 12.19
CA ARG A 98 32.56 28.86 12.43
C ARG A 98 31.27 29.47 12.98
N ALA A 99 30.19 29.41 12.22
CA ALA A 99 28.86 29.71 12.75
C ALA A 99 28.73 28.93 14.06
N ASN A 100 28.45 29.63 15.16
CA ASN A 100 28.30 28.96 16.45
C ASN A 100 27.22 27.88 16.29
N ASP A 101 27.48 26.67 16.75
CA ASP A 101 26.56 25.53 16.62
C ASP A 101 25.15 25.87 17.16
N SER A 102 25.06 26.83 18.10
CA SER A 102 23.81 27.40 18.62
C SER A 102 23.00 28.22 17.60
N GLU A 103 23.64 28.97 16.71
CA GLU A 103 22.97 29.77 15.68
C GLU A 103 22.45 28.87 14.54
N VAL A 104 23.22 27.84 14.19
CA VAL A 104 22.79 26.81 13.23
C VAL A 104 21.62 26.01 13.79
N ALA A 105 21.68 25.60 15.07
CA ALA A 105 20.58 24.92 15.74
C ALA A 105 19.31 25.79 15.83
N ALA A 106 19.45 27.09 16.13
CA ALA A 106 18.31 28.02 16.16
C ALA A 106 17.66 28.21 14.78
N LYS A 107 18.47 28.32 13.71
CA LYS A 107 17.95 28.39 12.33
C LYS A 107 17.26 27.10 11.90
N MET A 108 17.81 25.94 12.26
CA MET A 108 17.18 24.64 11.99
C MET A 108 15.86 24.48 12.75
N ALA A 109 15.80 24.89 14.02
CA ALA A 109 14.56 24.86 14.81
C ALA A 109 13.48 25.81 14.22
N ALA A 110 13.87 27.00 13.77
CA ALA A 110 12.97 27.93 13.10
C ALA A 110 12.44 27.37 11.76
N LEU A 111 13.30 26.74 10.96
CA LEU A 111 12.88 26.07 9.73
C LEU A 111 11.93 24.90 10.00
N GLU A 112 12.20 24.08 11.03
CA GLU A 112 11.30 22.98 11.41
C GLU A 112 9.95 23.49 11.93
N ALA A 113 9.93 24.61 12.65
CA ALA A 113 8.69 25.25 13.09
C ALA A 113 7.84 25.75 11.90
N VAL A 114 8.45 26.43 10.94
CA VAL A 114 7.77 26.89 9.71
C VAL A 114 7.28 25.68 8.89
N ALA A 115 8.11 24.65 8.72
CA ALA A 115 7.72 23.44 8.01
C ALA A 115 6.56 22.71 8.72
N SER A 116 6.54 22.69 10.05
CA SER A 116 5.47 22.08 10.83
C SER A 116 4.15 22.84 10.69
N GLN A 117 4.17 24.17 10.78
CA GLN A 117 2.98 25.00 10.54
C GLN A 117 2.44 24.84 9.12
N HIS A 118 3.33 24.78 8.11
CA HIS A 118 2.91 24.55 6.73
C HIS A 118 2.26 23.17 6.56
N ARG A 119 2.83 22.11 7.15
CA ARG A 119 2.24 20.76 7.14
C ARG A 119 0.87 20.73 7.81
N GLU A 120 0.70 21.42 8.92
CA GLU A 120 -0.59 21.52 9.63
C GLU A 120 -1.63 22.25 8.78
N LYS A 121 -1.27 23.38 8.17
CA LYS A 121 -2.18 24.11 7.28
C LYS A 121 -2.63 23.26 6.10
N VAL A 122 -1.70 22.59 5.41
CA VAL A 122 -2.02 21.69 4.28
C VAL A 122 -2.95 20.56 4.73
N LEU A 123 -2.75 20.02 5.93
CA LEU A 123 -3.62 18.99 6.48
C LEU A 123 -5.03 19.53 6.73
N THR A 124 -5.16 20.68 7.38
CA THR A 124 -6.45 21.33 7.66
C THR A 124 -7.20 21.63 6.37
N ASP A 125 -6.53 22.22 5.38
CA ASP A 125 -7.11 22.52 4.07
C ASP A 125 -7.55 21.22 3.36
N SER A 126 -6.76 20.15 3.46
CA SER A 126 -7.10 18.84 2.89
C SER A 126 -8.30 18.18 3.58
N ILE A 127 -8.47 18.35 4.89
CA ILE A 127 -9.61 17.81 5.64
C ILE A 127 -10.88 18.56 5.24
N ALA A 128 -10.85 19.88 5.27
CA ALA A 128 -11.98 20.72 4.86
C ALA A 128 -12.38 20.45 3.39
N TRP A 129 -11.40 20.23 2.52
CA TRP A 129 -11.65 19.79 1.16
C TRP A 129 -12.35 18.44 1.12
N ALA A 130 -11.84 17.42 1.82
CA ALA A 130 -12.43 16.08 1.81
C ALA A 130 -13.88 16.07 2.34
N GLU A 131 -14.17 16.81 3.41
CA GLU A 131 -15.52 16.95 3.97
C GLU A 131 -16.51 17.52 2.96
N LYS A 132 -16.10 18.56 2.21
CA LYS A 132 -16.93 19.18 1.17
C LYS A 132 -17.25 18.19 0.04
N PHE A 133 -16.26 17.43 -0.43
CA PHE A 133 -16.43 16.54 -1.57
C PHE A 133 -17.16 15.24 -1.23
N ILE A 134 -17.12 14.77 0.01
CA ILE A 134 -17.87 13.58 0.44
C ILE A 134 -19.39 13.81 0.36
N GLN A 135 -19.85 15.06 0.37
CA GLN A 135 -21.27 15.40 0.27
C GLN A 135 -21.78 15.44 -1.18
N ASP A 136 -20.89 15.45 -2.18
CA ASP A 136 -21.28 15.48 -3.60
C ASP A 136 -22.01 14.17 -3.98
N PRO A 137 -23.29 14.20 -4.42
CA PRO A 137 -24.01 13.01 -4.81
C PRO A 137 -23.46 12.35 -6.08
N ASN A 138 -22.76 13.09 -6.94
CA ASN A 138 -22.20 12.58 -8.19
C ASN A 138 -20.85 11.89 -8.00
N LEU A 139 -20.27 11.97 -6.80
CA LEU A 139 -18.99 11.34 -6.50
C LEU A 139 -19.17 9.82 -6.40
N ALA A 140 -18.41 9.09 -7.23
CA ALA A 140 -18.33 7.64 -7.19
C ALA A 140 -18.05 7.13 -5.76
N THR A 141 -18.73 6.06 -5.36
CA THR A 141 -18.62 5.47 -4.02
C THR A 141 -17.16 5.20 -3.65
N ALA A 142 -16.31 4.80 -4.61
CA ALA A 142 -14.90 4.48 -4.37
C ALA A 142 -14.09 5.70 -3.99
N THR A 143 -14.29 6.78 -4.72
CA THR A 143 -13.63 8.05 -4.44
C THR A 143 -14.09 8.62 -3.11
N ARG A 144 -15.39 8.49 -2.79
CA ARG A 144 -15.95 8.92 -1.50
C ARG A 144 -15.32 8.17 -0.32
N GLU A 145 -15.11 6.86 -0.47
CA GLU A 145 -14.49 6.03 0.56
C GLU A 145 -13.02 6.40 0.79
N VAL A 146 -12.26 6.67 -0.28
CA VAL A 146 -10.89 7.18 -0.17
C VAL A 146 -10.85 8.51 0.61
N TYR A 147 -11.81 9.41 0.37
CA TYR A 147 -11.87 10.66 1.11
C TYR A 147 -12.28 10.46 2.58
N ARG A 148 -13.21 9.55 2.88
CA ARG A 148 -13.54 9.20 4.28
C ARG A 148 -12.32 8.69 5.04
N GLN A 149 -11.51 7.84 4.42
CA GLN A 149 -10.28 7.34 5.04
C GLN A 149 -9.26 8.45 5.36
N ARG A 150 -9.25 9.55 4.60
CA ARG A 150 -8.39 10.72 4.90
C ARG A 150 -8.84 11.49 6.13
N LEU A 151 -10.14 11.46 6.45
CA LEU A 151 -10.70 12.11 7.63
C LEU A 151 -10.31 11.38 8.92
N ILE A 152 -10.12 10.06 8.86
CA ILE A 152 -9.78 9.22 10.02
C ILE A 152 -8.34 9.49 10.48
N PRO A 153 -8.11 10.18 11.62
CA PRO A 153 -6.77 10.57 12.04
C PRO A 153 -5.87 9.37 12.35
N GLY A 154 -6.44 8.33 12.96
CA GLY A 154 -5.70 7.12 13.32
C GLY A 154 -5.13 6.36 12.11
N LEU A 155 -5.82 6.35 10.97
CA LEU A 155 -5.30 5.76 9.73
C LEU A 155 -4.08 6.54 9.22
N ARG A 156 -4.18 7.87 9.18
CA ARG A 156 -3.09 8.74 8.75
C ARG A 156 -1.87 8.64 9.65
N ASN A 157 -2.08 8.71 10.97
CA ASN A 157 -1.02 8.62 11.95
C ASN A 157 -0.38 7.22 11.95
N GLY A 158 -1.18 6.16 11.82
CA GLY A 158 -0.70 4.79 11.68
C GLY A 158 0.20 4.62 10.47
N HIS A 159 -0.18 5.16 9.31
CA HIS A 159 0.68 5.17 8.13
C HIS A 159 1.99 5.92 8.32
N ARG A 160 1.98 7.07 9.01
CA ARG A 160 3.21 7.81 9.34
C ARG A 160 4.11 7.00 10.29
N ALA A 161 3.54 6.34 11.29
CA ALA A 161 4.29 5.48 12.20
C ALA A 161 4.92 4.28 11.46
N LEU A 162 4.21 3.69 10.49
CA LEU A 162 4.76 2.65 9.61
C LEU A 162 5.97 3.14 8.81
N GLN A 163 5.95 4.37 8.28
CA GLN A 163 7.12 4.96 7.58
C GLN A 163 8.34 5.07 8.49
N GLY A 164 8.12 5.33 9.79
CA GLY A 164 9.16 5.33 10.81
C GLY A 164 9.54 3.95 11.36
N ARG A 165 8.96 2.87 10.85
CA ARG A 165 9.08 1.49 11.37
C ARG A 165 8.65 1.34 12.84
N ASP A 166 7.86 2.27 13.36
CA ASP A 166 7.25 2.17 14.69
C ASP A 166 5.98 1.32 14.61
N PHE A 167 6.15 -0.01 14.57
CA PHE A 167 5.03 -0.95 14.44
C PHE A 167 4.09 -0.93 15.65
N ALA A 168 4.61 -0.67 16.85
CA ALA A 168 3.82 -0.58 18.07
C ALA A 168 2.99 0.71 18.09
N GLY A 169 3.59 1.84 17.73
CA GLY A 169 2.88 3.11 17.54
C GLY A 169 1.84 3.02 16.43
N ALA A 170 2.19 2.44 15.29
CA ALA A 170 1.26 2.25 14.17
C ALA A 170 0.03 1.44 14.57
N MET A 171 0.23 0.32 15.28
CA MET A 171 -0.85 -0.52 15.76
C MET A 171 -1.82 0.24 16.67
N ARG A 172 -1.31 1.02 17.64
CA ARG A 172 -2.16 1.85 18.52
C ARG A 172 -2.98 2.88 17.75
N GLU A 173 -2.39 3.51 16.73
CA GLU A 173 -3.10 4.50 15.92
C GLU A 173 -4.17 3.85 15.03
N PHE A 174 -3.91 2.65 14.48
CA PHE A 174 -4.93 1.91 13.73
C PHE A 174 -6.05 1.37 14.64
N GLU A 175 -5.77 1.03 15.89
CA GLU A 175 -6.80 0.66 16.86
C GLU A 175 -7.73 1.83 17.16
N LYS A 176 -7.19 3.03 17.38
CA LYS A 176 -8.00 4.25 17.51
C LYS A 176 -8.87 4.49 16.28
N ALA A 177 -8.35 4.19 15.08
CA ALA A 177 -9.10 4.33 13.84
C ALA A 177 -10.30 3.36 13.73
N LEU A 178 -10.30 2.23 14.44
CA LEU A 178 -11.44 1.30 14.45
C LEU A 178 -12.67 1.88 15.19
N GLU A 179 -12.43 2.80 16.12
CA GLU A 179 -13.44 3.48 16.94
C GLU A 179 -13.92 4.80 16.31
N ASP A 180 -13.33 5.21 15.19
CA ASP A 180 -13.62 6.49 14.55
C ASP A 180 -15.04 6.54 13.96
N PRO A 181 -15.83 7.61 14.21
CA PRO A 181 -17.18 7.77 13.67
C PRO A 181 -17.26 7.78 12.13
N HIS A 182 -16.18 8.18 11.46
CA HIS A 182 -16.09 8.15 9.99
C HIS A 182 -15.67 6.77 9.46
N GLY A 183 -15.44 5.80 10.34
CA GLY A 183 -15.02 4.44 10.03
C GLY A 183 -16.10 3.60 9.35
N SER A 184 -15.97 3.41 8.04
CA SER A 184 -16.76 2.44 7.26
C SER A 184 -16.27 0.99 7.48
N PRO A 185 -17.06 -0.05 7.13
CA PRO A 185 -16.58 -1.43 7.09
C PRO A 185 -15.30 -1.62 6.26
N VAL A 186 -15.16 -0.90 5.15
CA VAL A 186 -13.98 -0.91 4.28
C VAL A 186 -12.76 -0.37 5.03
N SER A 187 -12.88 0.77 5.69
CA SER A 187 -11.80 1.35 6.47
C SER A 187 -11.39 0.45 7.64
N LYS A 188 -12.34 -0.20 8.33
CA LYS A 188 -12.08 -1.16 9.39
C LYS A 188 -11.33 -2.39 8.88
N PHE A 189 -11.73 -2.92 7.72
CA PHE A 189 -11.03 -4.01 7.07
C PHE A 189 -9.56 -3.64 6.77
N VAL A 190 -9.32 -2.41 6.30
CA VAL A 190 -7.99 -1.87 6.03
C VAL A 190 -7.19 -1.69 7.33
N CYS A 191 -7.79 -1.15 8.40
CA CYS A 191 -7.15 -1.05 9.72
C CYS A 191 -6.69 -2.42 10.22
N TYR A 192 -7.55 -3.44 10.18
CA TYR A 192 -7.17 -4.79 10.59
C TYR A 192 -6.07 -5.38 9.72
N LYS A 193 -6.03 -5.06 8.42
CA LYS A 193 -4.92 -5.48 7.53
C LYS A 193 -3.59 -4.94 8.04
N TYR A 194 -3.52 -3.66 8.39
CA TYR A 194 -2.29 -3.05 8.89
C TYR A 194 -1.95 -3.48 10.31
N ILE A 195 -2.94 -3.68 11.18
CA ILE A 195 -2.70 -4.23 12.52
C ILE A 195 -2.11 -5.64 12.41
N LYS A 196 -2.65 -6.51 11.54
CA LYS A 196 -2.07 -7.84 11.28
C LYS A 196 -0.63 -7.76 10.81
N TYR A 197 -0.33 -6.84 9.88
CA TYR A 197 1.04 -6.61 9.43
C TYR A 197 1.95 -6.20 10.60
N CYS A 198 1.53 -5.23 11.43
CA CYS A 198 2.29 -4.80 12.60
C CYS A 198 2.46 -5.92 13.65
N ALA A 199 1.41 -6.71 13.88
CA ALA A 199 1.43 -7.85 14.80
C ALA A 199 2.38 -8.94 14.30
N ALA A 200 2.40 -9.19 12.99
CA ALA A 200 3.34 -10.13 12.39
C ALA A 200 4.79 -9.68 12.55
N GLN A 201 5.09 -8.39 12.32
CA GLN A 201 6.43 -7.82 12.55
C GLN A 201 6.89 -7.97 14.01
N GLN A 202 5.96 -7.86 14.97
CA GLN A 202 6.21 -8.00 16.40
C GLN A 202 6.13 -9.46 16.90
N ARG A 203 5.84 -10.43 16.02
CA ARG A 203 5.57 -11.84 16.36
C ARG A 203 4.46 -12.03 17.41
N ASP A 204 3.53 -11.09 17.48
CA ASP A 204 2.33 -11.17 18.30
C ASP A 204 1.27 -12.02 17.58
N THR A 205 1.35 -13.33 17.81
CA THR A 205 0.46 -14.31 17.18
C THR A 205 -1.00 -14.14 17.60
N GLU A 206 -1.28 -13.83 18.87
CA GLU A 206 -2.68 -13.71 19.31
C GLU A 206 -3.32 -12.46 18.74
N LYS A 207 -2.60 -11.34 18.70
CA LYS A 207 -3.11 -10.13 18.04
C LYS A 207 -3.31 -10.33 16.55
N PHE A 208 -2.37 -11.00 15.88
CA PHE A 208 -2.50 -11.37 14.47
C PHE A 208 -3.77 -12.20 14.23
N LEU A 209 -4.01 -13.22 15.05
CA LEU A 209 -5.19 -14.10 14.94
C LEU A 209 -6.49 -13.38 15.26
N GLN A 210 -6.50 -12.52 16.28
CA GLN A 210 -7.65 -11.68 16.61
C GLN A 210 -8.05 -10.83 15.40
N CYS A 211 -7.12 -10.09 14.81
CA CYS A 211 -7.43 -9.24 13.66
C CYS A 211 -7.75 -10.05 12.39
N ALA A 212 -7.19 -11.24 12.21
CA ALA A 212 -7.58 -12.13 11.13
C ALA A 212 -9.05 -12.56 11.25
N LYS A 213 -9.51 -12.84 12.46
CA LYS A 213 -10.90 -13.22 12.74
C LYS A 213 -11.86 -12.06 12.46
N GLU A 214 -11.50 -10.86 12.91
CA GLU A 214 -12.30 -9.66 12.65
C GLU A 214 -12.41 -9.37 11.14
N GLN A 215 -11.33 -9.54 10.38
CA GLN A 215 -11.39 -9.43 8.91
C GLN A 215 -12.31 -10.47 8.28
N ALA A 216 -12.21 -11.73 8.70
CA ALA A 216 -13.08 -12.79 8.20
C ALA A 216 -14.56 -12.48 8.47
N MET A 217 -14.88 -11.98 9.66
CA MET A 217 -16.24 -11.55 10.01
C MET A 217 -16.74 -10.40 9.14
N LEU A 218 -15.86 -9.43 8.81
CA LEU A 218 -16.21 -8.35 7.87
C LEU A 218 -16.44 -8.89 6.45
N MET A 219 -15.64 -9.85 5.98
CA MET A 219 -15.82 -10.49 4.67
C MET A 219 -17.14 -11.27 4.58
N GLU A 220 -17.60 -11.83 5.69
CA GLU A 220 -18.86 -12.57 5.74
C GLU A 220 -20.07 -11.63 5.79
N THR A 221 -20.00 -10.57 6.60
CA THR A 221 -21.18 -9.76 6.95
C THR A 221 -21.32 -8.46 6.16
N GLN A 222 -20.21 -7.86 5.73
CA GLN A 222 -20.18 -6.50 5.17
C GLN A 222 -19.92 -6.49 3.67
N ASP A 223 -20.36 -5.43 2.99
CA ASP A 223 -20.02 -5.22 1.58
C ASP A 223 -18.60 -4.64 1.46
N LEU A 224 -17.69 -5.47 0.96
CA LEU A 224 -16.29 -5.12 0.69
C LEU A 224 -15.99 -5.16 -0.82
N SER A 225 -17.01 -5.16 -1.69
CA SER A 225 -16.86 -5.18 -3.16
C SER A 225 -15.98 -4.04 -3.68
N MET A 226 -15.95 -2.92 -2.95
CA MET A 226 -15.08 -1.77 -3.13
C MET A 226 -13.58 -2.11 -3.12
N LEU A 227 -13.21 -3.16 -2.40
CA LEU A 227 -11.86 -3.70 -2.33
C LEU A 227 -11.66 -4.87 -3.31
N GLY A 228 -12.66 -5.19 -4.14
CA GLY A 228 -12.69 -6.40 -4.96
C GLY A 228 -12.81 -7.69 -4.13
N ILE A 229 -13.40 -7.60 -2.94
CA ILE A 229 -13.55 -8.73 -2.02
C ILE A 229 -15.01 -9.14 -2.00
N ASP A 230 -15.27 -10.35 -2.49
CA ASP A 230 -16.59 -10.95 -2.46
C ASP A 230 -16.97 -11.43 -1.06
N LYS A 231 -18.27 -11.44 -0.76
CA LYS A 231 -18.78 -12.01 0.48
C LYS A 231 -18.55 -13.52 0.51
N THR A 232 -17.93 -14.01 1.57
CA THR A 232 -17.65 -15.44 1.74
C THR A 232 -17.71 -15.85 3.21
N GLY A 233 -18.35 -16.99 3.50
CA GLY A 233 -18.35 -17.61 4.83
C GLY A 233 -17.12 -18.47 5.10
N ASP A 234 -16.35 -18.81 4.06
CA ASP A 234 -15.20 -19.72 4.19
C ASP A 234 -14.00 -19.05 4.88
N ALA A 235 -13.96 -17.71 4.87
CA ALA A 235 -12.87 -16.95 5.49
C ALA A 235 -12.72 -17.27 6.99
N MET A 236 -13.83 -17.48 7.70
CA MET A 236 -13.80 -17.79 9.12
C MET A 236 -13.19 -19.18 9.37
N ILE A 237 -13.57 -20.17 8.56
CA ILE A 237 -13.04 -21.55 8.64
C ILE A 237 -11.52 -21.54 8.46
N VAL A 238 -11.03 -20.80 7.46
CA VAL A 238 -9.58 -20.66 7.19
C VAL A 238 -8.85 -20.04 8.38
N VAL A 239 -9.41 -18.99 8.98
CA VAL A 239 -8.81 -18.33 10.14
C VAL A 239 -8.80 -19.22 11.38
N GLU A 240 -9.87 -20.00 11.61
CA GLU A 240 -9.92 -20.94 12.72
C GLU A 240 -8.89 -22.08 12.58
N ASP A 241 -8.71 -22.61 11.36
CA ASP A 241 -7.68 -23.62 11.11
C ASP A 241 -6.27 -23.03 11.29
N LEU A 242 -6.05 -21.81 10.80
CA LEU A 242 -4.81 -21.07 11.03
C LEU A 242 -4.54 -20.85 12.53
N ALA A 243 -5.56 -20.47 13.31
CA ALA A 243 -5.45 -20.28 14.74
C ALA A 243 -5.06 -21.57 15.48
N LYS A 244 -5.66 -22.69 15.10
CA LYS A 244 -5.34 -24.02 15.67
C LYS A 244 -3.87 -24.37 15.42
N LEU A 245 -3.40 -24.23 14.18
CA LEU A 245 -2.03 -24.54 13.79
C LEU A 245 -1.02 -23.62 14.49
N LEU A 246 -1.24 -22.30 14.47
CA LEU A 246 -0.32 -21.34 15.07
C LEU A 246 -0.26 -21.46 16.60
N ARG A 247 -1.36 -21.77 17.28
CA ARG A 247 -1.32 -22.03 18.73
C ARG A 247 -0.61 -23.36 19.05
N ALA A 248 -0.82 -24.38 18.23
CA ALA A 248 -0.12 -25.66 18.36
C ALA A 248 1.40 -25.54 18.16
N SER A 249 1.87 -24.57 17.38
CA SER A 249 3.30 -24.30 17.21
C SER A 249 4.00 -23.93 18.53
N LYS A 250 3.28 -23.24 19.43
CA LYS A 250 3.81 -22.73 20.71
C LYS A 250 3.42 -23.59 21.91
N ASN A 251 2.50 -24.54 21.75
CA ASN A 251 1.96 -25.34 22.84
C ASN A 251 1.91 -26.83 22.47
N ALA A 252 2.75 -27.63 23.15
CA ALA A 252 2.84 -29.07 22.93
C ALA A 252 1.53 -29.81 23.19
N GLN A 253 0.74 -29.40 24.18
CA GLN A 253 -0.56 -30.01 24.48
C GLN A 253 -1.59 -29.70 23.39
N ALA A 254 -1.60 -28.47 22.87
CA ALA A 254 -2.45 -28.10 21.73
C ALA A 254 -2.05 -28.90 20.48
N PHE A 255 -0.74 -29.11 20.25
CA PHE A 255 -0.25 -29.96 19.17
C PHE A 255 -0.71 -31.42 19.32
N GLN A 256 -0.58 -32.01 20.51
CA GLN A 256 -1.04 -33.39 20.74
C GLN A 256 -2.56 -33.52 20.54
N THR A 257 -3.34 -32.54 21.00
CA THR A 257 -4.78 -32.49 20.76
C THR A 257 -5.12 -32.50 19.27
N LEU A 258 -4.35 -31.78 18.42
CA LEU A 258 -4.54 -31.82 16.97
C LEU A 258 -4.18 -33.17 16.36
N VAL A 259 -3.09 -33.80 16.82
CA VAL A 259 -2.72 -35.15 16.38
C VAL A 259 -3.83 -36.14 16.74
N ASP A 260 -4.32 -36.11 17.98
CA ASP A 260 -5.36 -37.03 18.45
C ASP A 260 -6.68 -36.81 17.71
N ASN A 261 -7.06 -35.56 17.44
CA ASN A 261 -8.26 -35.25 16.66
C ASN A 261 -8.15 -35.75 15.21
N ARG A 262 -6.98 -35.62 14.58
CA ARG A 262 -6.76 -36.18 13.24
C ARG A 262 -6.72 -37.71 13.25
N MET A 263 -6.15 -38.31 14.28
CA MET A 263 -6.15 -39.77 14.47
C MET A 263 -7.56 -40.33 14.68
N LYS A 264 -8.44 -39.64 15.43
CA LYS A 264 -9.84 -40.05 15.61
C LYS A 264 -10.61 -40.11 14.28
N ASN A 265 -10.28 -39.21 13.36
CA ASN A 265 -10.89 -39.14 12.04
C ASN A 265 -10.18 -40.02 10.99
N SER A 266 -9.05 -40.65 11.35
CA SER A 266 -8.33 -41.59 10.51
C SER A 266 -8.93 -42.99 10.61
N LEU A 267 -9.02 -43.68 9.48
CA LEU A 267 -9.38 -45.11 9.44
C LEU A 267 -8.23 -45.99 9.97
N ASP A 268 -6.99 -45.52 9.86
CA ASP A 268 -5.79 -46.19 10.32
C ASP A 268 -5.36 -45.61 11.68
N ARG A 269 -5.34 -46.47 12.71
CA ARG A 269 -4.96 -46.13 14.09
C ARG A 269 -3.54 -46.61 14.45
N SER A 270 -2.76 -47.06 13.47
CA SER A 270 -1.39 -47.54 13.69
C SER A 270 -0.45 -46.42 14.18
N PRO A 271 0.66 -46.79 14.84
CA PRO A 271 1.74 -45.85 15.15
C PRO A 271 2.28 -45.13 13.91
N GLU A 272 2.39 -45.82 12.77
CA GLU A 272 2.85 -45.23 11.51
C GLU A 272 1.91 -44.14 10.99
N ALA A 273 0.59 -44.33 11.12
CA ALA A 273 -0.39 -43.31 10.77
C ALA A 273 -0.24 -42.07 11.66
N ARG A 274 0.00 -42.28 12.96
CA ARG A 274 0.27 -41.18 13.91
C ARG A 274 1.53 -40.40 13.53
N ASP A 275 2.59 -41.08 13.12
CA ASP A 275 3.83 -40.44 12.68
C ASP A 275 3.65 -39.64 11.40
N LYS A 276 2.92 -40.18 10.41
CA LYS A 276 2.56 -39.45 9.17
C LYS A 276 1.73 -38.21 9.45
N ILE A 277 0.72 -38.30 10.32
CA ILE A 277 -0.11 -37.16 10.74
C ILE A 277 0.74 -36.11 11.45
N THR A 278 1.63 -36.55 12.35
CA THR A 278 2.54 -35.68 13.10
C THR A 278 3.47 -34.93 12.16
N ALA A 279 4.09 -35.63 11.20
CA ALA A 279 4.97 -35.01 10.20
C ALA A 279 4.21 -34.00 9.32
N SER A 280 3.00 -34.35 8.87
CA SER A 280 2.14 -33.46 8.09
C SER A 280 1.74 -32.20 8.86
N LEU A 281 1.34 -32.34 10.14
CA LEU A 281 1.01 -31.19 10.99
C LEU A 281 2.22 -30.28 11.22
N LYS A 282 3.41 -30.85 11.47
CA LYS A 282 4.65 -30.06 11.60
C LYS A 282 4.95 -29.26 10.32
N LYS A 283 4.78 -29.89 9.15
CA LYS A 283 4.95 -29.20 7.86
C LYS A 283 3.95 -28.05 7.69
N GLN A 284 2.68 -28.28 8.02
CA GLN A 284 1.64 -27.24 7.93
C GLN A 284 1.92 -26.08 8.90
N ILE A 285 2.34 -26.38 10.13
CA ILE A 285 2.72 -25.36 11.12
C ILE A 285 3.87 -24.52 10.58
N ALA A 286 4.94 -25.15 10.10
CA ALA A 286 6.08 -24.43 9.55
C ALA A 286 5.69 -23.55 8.34
N GLU A 287 4.79 -24.01 7.48
CA GLU A 287 4.26 -23.21 6.37
C GLU A 287 3.46 -22.00 6.85
N ARG A 288 2.65 -22.14 7.92
CA ARG A 288 1.91 -21.01 8.49
C ARG A 288 2.81 -20.04 9.25
N GLU A 289 3.85 -20.52 9.91
CA GLU A 289 4.82 -19.67 10.61
C GLU A 289 5.63 -18.81 9.65
N ARG A 290 5.88 -19.27 8.41
CA ARG A 290 6.55 -18.47 7.37
C ARG A 290 5.87 -17.14 7.09
N ILE A 291 4.57 -17.00 7.35
CA ILE A 291 3.86 -15.73 7.21
C ILE A 291 4.55 -14.63 8.04
N PHE A 292 5.06 -14.96 9.24
CA PHE A 292 5.77 -14.01 10.10
C PHE A 292 7.16 -13.65 9.56
N ASP A 293 7.81 -14.57 8.85
CA ASP A 293 9.13 -14.36 8.25
C ASP A 293 9.05 -13.62 6.90
N GLU A 294 8.02 -13.87 6.11
CA GLU A 294 7.80 -13.23 4.81
C GLU A 294 7.41 -11.77 4.96
N VAL A 295 6.61 -11.45 5.98
CA VAL A 295 6.22 -10.06 6.29
C VAL A 295 7.45 -9.19 6.60
N GLN A 296 8.52 -9.73 7.20
CA GLN A 296 9.76 -9.00 7.47
C GLN A 296 10.57 -8.63 6.21
N LYS A 297 10.34 -9.32 5.09
CA LYS A 297 11.08 -9.10 3.84
C LYS A 297 10.46 -8.03 2.96
N MET A 298 9.27 -7.55 3.30
CA MET A 298 8.53 -6.48 2.59
C MET A 298 8.75 -5.14 3.27
#